data_AF-A0A2R6AA71-F1
#
_entry.id   AF-A0A2R6AA71-F1
#
_cell.length_a   1.000
_cell.length_b   1.000
_cell.length_c   1.000
_cell.angle_alpha   90.00
_cell.angle_beta   90.00
_cell.angle_gamma   90.00
#
_symmetry.space_group_name_H-M   'P 1'
#
loop_
_entity.id
_entity.type
_entity.pdbx_description
1 polymer ?
#
loop_
_entity_poly.entity_id
_entity_poly.type
_entity_poly.pdbx_seq_one_letter_code
_entity_poly.pdbx_strand_id
1 'polypeptide(L)'
;MLYPFLWAIALSMVYIIARVLKWACSVRHTLSASLVVFVLSMMVAMFAGATIYLYNPSFSTLTVAAWLNLGVMSAALVPIFVSFVSRFQEQSVKQLKNKSAFFALVIFLTLLNEFFMGWSFNLVFSPHPRITPEYLSSVVSSYWFVFPMSLEMALTTYFLRKNVPKSVLFVVAMQSAIMFFSPTALSSRAWGFLSAFVGSALMTILFAWVYARGFFETTIQTYLFRLILIYLAMMLGLYIWGVNQNPSLFALSVILEMLLYFDGILSRLHTSGEARRLSAPWIVSTFVANSVSQFFMGGLIALTGLIGAPSAFKGELVFSNIAFYALTLVVTLFITLFGLLFTLSETLQKALRLPSVRAKPIFVALGFSFLPLADLTPLDALGDANPSFHMFEHLVIALGGFIAGFALSSLRSSSARLSSLYSWYTKNTRNGVVVVAISAALLSFWFSPKMFMLIYLNDTIHGLLHITILLIGFLAGTSFCVLPKRLRLFLVVAFSWMAPMMAPFSFVLGAYSYPPTYFVDAMSATMEVFSVSVVGALLTTANQRTFGALSW
;
A
#
# COMPACT_ATOMS: atom_id res chain seq x y z
N MET A 1 6.45 1.50 34.69
CA MET A 1 6.95 2.89 34.70
C MET A 1 8.02 3.17 33.64
N LEU A 2 8.79 2.17 33.16
CA LEU A 2 9.86 2.38 32.16
C LEU A 2 9.35 2.66 30.73
N TYR A 3 8.18 2.13 30.37
CA TYR A 3 7.64 2.19 29.01
C TYR A 3 7.44 3.62 28.46
N PRO A 4 6.82 4.58 29.20
CA PRO A 4 6.70 5.96 28.73
C PRO A 4 8.06 6.67 28.56
N PHE A 5 9.05 6.30 29.37
CA PHE A 5 10.39 6.89 29.28
C PHE A 5 11.14 6.44 28.02
N LEU A 6 11.06 5.15 27.66
CA LEU A 6 11.62 4.66 26.39
C LEU A 6 10.97 5.33 25.18
N TRP A 7 9.65 5.53 25.21
CA TRP A 7 8.95 6.29 24.17
C TRP A 7 9.38 7.75 24.09
N ALA A 8 9.58 8.42 25.23
CA ALA A 8 10.10 9.79 25.24
C ALA A 8 11.50 9.88 24.62
N ILE A 9 12.38 8.89 24.89
CA ILE A 9 13.69 8.78 24.24
C ILE A 9 13.52 8.56 22.74
N ALA A 10 12.71 7.57 22.33
CA ALA A 10 12.47 7.25 20.92
C ALA A 10 12.00 8.49 20.14
N LEU A 11 10.98 9.19 20.63
CA LEU A 11 10.44 10.39 19.99
C LEU A 11 11.45 11.54 19.92
N SER A 12 12.27 11.69 20.96
CA SER A 12 13.36 12.68 20.96
C SER A 12 14.40 12.35 19.90
N MET A 13 14.78 11.08 19.77
CA MET A 13 15.74 10.63 18.76
C MET A 13 15.19 10.79 17.36
N VAL A 14 13.95 10.37 17.11
CA VAL A 14 13.24 10.58 15.84
C VAL A 14 13.27 12.06 15.41
N TYR A 15 13.02 12.98 16.34
CA TYR A 15 13.10 14.41 16.06
C TYR A 15 14.54 14.86 15.73
N ILE A 16 15.53 14.41 16.50
CA ILE A 16 16.94 14.74 16.28
C ILE A 16 17.42 14.20 14.92
N ILE A 17 17.17 12.93 14.61
CA ILE A 17 17.59 12.32 13.35
C ILE A 17 16.92 13.03 12.17
N ALA A 18 15.60 13.27 12.22
CA ALA A 18 14.91 14.01 11.16
C ALA A 18 15.49 15.42 10.93
N ARG A 19 15.98 16.09 12.00
CA ARG A 19 16.68 17.38 11.88
C ARG A 19 18.08 17.23 11.28
N VAL A 20 18.82 16.18 11.64
CA VAL A 20 20.13 15.87 11.06
C VAL A 20 20.01 15.50 9.58
N LEU A 21 18.98 14.75 9.18
CA LEU A 21 18.68 14.44 7.78
C LEU A 21 18.31 15.69 6.98
N LYS A 22 17.50 16.59 7.55
CA LYS A 22 17.25 17.91 6.96
C LYS A 22 18.55 18.69 6.78
N TRP A 23 19.43 18.66 7.78
CA TRP A 23 20.74 19.32 7.72
C TRP A 23 21.61 18.72 6.61
N ALA A 24 21.68 17.39 6.51
CA ALA A 24 22.39 16.67 5.45
C ALA A 24 22.02 17.14 4.04
N CYS A 25 20.73 17.39 3.75
CA CYS A 25 20.30 17.93 2.44
C CYS A 25 20.90 19.30 2.10
N SER A 26 21.23 20.11 3.11
CA SER A 26 21.78 21.47 2.92
C SER A 26 23.31 21.52 2.88
N VAL A 27 23.98 20.40 3.15
CA VAL A 27 25.44 20.34 3.22
C VAL A 27 26.08 20.54 1.83
N ARG A 28 26.99 21.51 1.74
CA ARG A 28 27.81 21.78 0.54
C ARG A 28 29.29 21.52 0.73
N HIS A 29 29.78 21.57 1.97
CA HIS A 29 31.20 21.55 2.30
C HIS A 29 31.57 20.33 3.15
N THR A 30 32.83 19.90 3.06
CA THR A 30 33.32 18.69 3.73
C THR A 30 33.21 18.77 5.25
N LEU A 31 33.52 19.92 5.85
CA LEU A 31 33.41 20.10 7.30
C LEU A 31 31.99 19.85 7.83
N SER A 32 30.97 20.41 7.16
CA SER A 32 29.57 20.18 7.55
C SER A 32 29.14 18.73 7.32
N ALA A 33 29.66 18.08 6.27
CA ALA A 33 29.43 16.65 6.05
C ALA A 33 30.02 15.81 7.17
N SER A 34 31.26 16.10 7.60
CA SER A 34 31.92 15.43 8.71
C SER A 34 31.17 15.62 10.02
N LEU A 35 30.60 16.80 10.28
CA LEU A 35 29.79 17.03 11.47
C LEU A 35 28.48 16.22 11.47
N VAL A 36 27.79 16.12 10.32
CA VAL A 36 26.59 15.27 10.20
C VAL A 36 26.95 13.80 10.49
N VAL A 37 28.01 13.29 9.86
CA VAL A 37 28.48 11.91 10.06
C VAL A 37 28.85 11.69 11.52
N PHE A 38 29.56 12.64 12.14
CA PHE A 38 29.93 12.57 13.55
C PHE A 38 28.71 12.44 14.47
N VAL A 39 27.68 13.28 14.29
CA VAL A 39 26.47 13.22 15.11
C VAL A 39 25.78 11.87 14.95
N LEU A 40 25.60 11.39 13.71
CA LEU A 40 24.95 10.10 13.46
C LEU A 40 25.78 8.92 14.02
N SER A 41 27.10 8.93 13.85
CA SER A 41 28.00 7.89 14.38
C SER A 41 28.02 7.87 15.91
N MET A 42 27.98 9.03 16.56
CA MET A 42 27.86 9.13 18.01
C MET A 42 26.56 8.47 18.51
N MET A 43 25.43 8.75 17.85
CA MET A 43 24.14 8.14 18.19
C MET A 43 24.17 6.61 18.01
N VAL A 44 24.80 6.11 16.92
CA VAL A 44 24.96 4.67 16.69
C VAL A 44 25.77 4.04 17.81
N ALA A 45 26.90 4.65 18.17
CA ALA A 45 27.77 4.14 19.22
C ALA A 45 27.01 4.05 20.55
N MET A 46 26.24 5.08 20.91
CA MET A 46 25.48 5.13 22.15
C MET A 46 24.52 3.94 22.26
N PHE A 47 23.73 3.66 21.22
CA PHE A 47 22.80 2.52 21.24
C PHE A 47 23.47 1.17 21.05
N ALA A 48 24.57 1.09 20.29
CA ALA A 48 25.36 -0.13 20.18
C ALA A 48 25.98 -0.49 21.55
N GLY A 49 26.54 0.49 22.26
CA GLY A 49 27.04 0.33 23.62
C GLY A 49 25.93 -0.08 24.60
N ALA A 50 24.76 0.57 24.53
CA ALA A 50 23.59 0.18 25.32
C ALA A 50 23.16 -1.27 25.02
N THR A 51 23.16 -1.68 23.76
CA THR A 51 22.84 -3.05 23.33
C THR A 51 23.82 -4.05 23.92
N ILE A 52 25.14 -3.78 23.86
CA ILE A 52 26.18 -4.64 24.45
C ILE A 52 25.98 -4.80 25.96
N TYR A 53 25.73 -3.69 26.66
CA TYR A 53 25.51 -3.72 28.10
C TYR A 53 24.23 -4.48 28.47
N LEU A 54 23.11 -4.17 27.83
CA LEU A 54 21.81 -4.80 28.10
C LEU A 54 21.78 -6.29 27.74
N TYR A 55 22.57 -6.71 26.75
CA TYR A 55 22.66 -8.12 26.37
C TYR A 55 23.30 -8.96 27.46
N ASN A 56 24.26 -8.42 28.23
CA ASN A 56 24.85 -9.10 29.37
C ASN A 56 25.30 -8.09 30.45
N PRO A 57 24.40 -7.65 31.36
CA PRO A 57 24.68 -6.57 32.30
C PRO A 57 25.81 -6.93 33.26
N SER A 58 26.97 -6.28 33.10
CA SER A 58 28.13 -6.46 33.98
C SER A 58 29.05 -5.24 33.92
N PHE A 59 29.97 -5.12 34.87
CA PHE A 59 31.01 -4.09 34.83
C PHE A 59 31.91 -4.21 33.58
N SER A 60 32.16 -5.45 33.13
CA SER A 60 32.95 -5.71 31.92
C SER A 60 32.26 -5.18 30.67
N THR A 61 30.97 -5.50 30.46
CA THR A 61 30.22 -5.01 29.29
C THR A 61 29.95 -3.51 29.34
N LEU A 62 29.79 -2.92 30.52
CA LEU A 62 29.74 -1.47 30.69
C LEU A 62 31.05 -0.81 30.24
N THR A 63 32.19 -1.39 30.61
CA THR A 63 33.52 -0.91 30.21
C THR A 63 33.70 -1.03 28.69
N VAL A 64 33.29 -2.14 28.08
CA VAL A 64 33.31 -2.33 26.62
C VAL A 64 32.42 -1.29 25.93
N ALA A 65 31.21 -1.04 26.44
CA ALA A 65 30.31 -0.02 25.91
C ALA A 65 30.92 1.40 25.99
N ALA A 66 31.58 1.73 27.11
CA ALA A 66 32.27 3.01 27.28
C ALA A 66 33.43 3.17 26.28
N TRP A 67 34.25 2.13 26.09
CA TRP A 67 35.34 2.13 25.10
C TRP A 67 34.84 2.23 23.67
N LEU A 68 33.74 1.54 23.33
CA LEU A 68 33.12 1.66 22.02
C LEU A 68 32.68 3.10 21.74
N ASN A 69 31.99 3.72 22.70
CA ASN A 69 31.55 5.11 22.60
C ASN A 69 32.73 6.07 22.40
N LEU A 70 33.75 5.98 23.29
CA LEU A 70 34.93 6.83 23.21
C LEU A 70 35.70 6.63 21.90
N GLY A 71 35.86 5.37 21.47
CA GLY A 71 36.57 5.01 20.25
C GLY A 71 35.87 5.54 19.00
N VAL A 72 34.56 5.32 18.86
CA VAL A 72 33.79 5.81 17.70
C VAL A 72 33.76 7.33 17.68
N MET A 73 33.52 8.00 18.82
CA MET A 73 33.54 9.46 18.89
C MET A 73 34.92 10.02 18.50
N SER A 74 36.00 9.45 19.02
CA SER A 74 37.37 9.87 18.70
C SER A 74 37.69 9.68 17.21
N ALA A 75 37.34 8.53 16.64
CA ALA A 75 37.53 8.26 15.23
C ALA A 75 36.70 9.20 14.33
N ALA A 76 35.45 9.47 14.71
CA ALA A 76 34.56 10.37 13.96
C ALA A 76 34.95 11.85 14.08
N LEU A 77 35.71 12.24 15.12
CA LEU A 77 36.31 13.57 15.23
C LEU A 77 37.47 13.79 14.26
N VAL A 78 38.22 12.75 13.88
CA VAL A 78 39.38 12.89 12.98
C VAL A 78 39.02 13.59 11.65
N PRO A 79 37.96 13.19 10.91
CA PRO A 79 37.53 13.89 9.70
C PRO A 79 37.16 15.36 9.93
N ILE A 80 36.61 15.70 11.10
CA ILE A 80 36.28 17.08 11.47
C ILE A 80 37.58 17.88 11.62
N PHE A 81 38.53 17.37 12.41
CA PHE A 81 39.83 18.03 12.62
C PHE A 81 40.60 18.22 11.30
N VAL A 82 40.68 17.18 10.47
CA VAL A 82 41.33 17.27 9.15
C VAL A 82 40.66 18.32 8.26
N SER A 83 39.32 18.32 8.21
CA SER A 83 38.55 19.31 7.45
C SER A 83 38.69 20.74 8.01
N PHE A 84 38.85 20.87 9.33
CA PHE A 84 39.05 22.14 10.00
C PHE A 84 40.45 22.69 9.72
N VAL A 85 41.51 21.91 9.95
CA VAL A 85 42.91 22.32 9.70
C VAL A 85 43.12 22.69 8.24
N SER A 86 42.60 21.88 7.30
CA SER A 86 42.74 22.19 5.86
C SER A 86 42.07 23.50 5.45
N ARG A 87 41.00 23.92 6.14
CA ARG A 87 40.36 25.23 5.91
C ARG A 87 41.27 26.40 6.30
N PHE A 88 42.11 26.24 7.32
CA PHE A 88 43.09 27.27 7.71
C PHE A 88 44.29 27.30 6.77
N GLN A 89 44.74 26.15 6.28
CA GLN A 89 45.90 26.05 5.39
C GLN A 89 45.61 26.55 3.97
N GLU A 90 44.48 26.14 3.39
CA GLU A 90 44.19 26.40 1.97
C GLU A 90 43.39 27.68 1.73
N GLN A 91 42.99 28.41 2.79
CA GLN A 91 42.11 29.60 2.79
C GLN A 91 40.82 29.47 1.95
N SER A 92 40.48 28.27 1.49
CA SER A 92 39.37 27.97 0.60
C SER A 92 38.50 26.88 1.20
N VAL A 93 37.20 26.98 0.97
CA VAL A 93 36.24 26.02 1.53
C VAL A 93 36.15 24.81 0.62
N LYS A 94 36.71 23.67 1.05
CA LYS A 94 36.60 22.39 0.32
C LYS A 94 35.14 22.00 0.10
N GLN A 95 34.75 21.95 -1.16
CA GLN A 95 33.44 21.49 -1.59
C GLN A 95 33.34 19.96 -1.44
N LEU A 96 32.15 19.48 -1.12
CA LEU A 96 31.87 18.05 -1.04
C LEU A 96 31.88 17.44 -2.45
N LYS A 97 32.94 16.67 -2.77
CA LYS A 97 33.14 16.09 -4.11
C LYS A 97 32.16 14.97 -4.44
N ASN A 98 31.87 14.07 -3.49
CA ASN A 98 31.02 12.90 -3.71
C ASN A 98 29.77 12.93 -2.82
N LYS A 99 28.74 13.65 -3.27
CA LYS A 99 27.45 13.74 -2.57
C LYS A 99 26.73 12.40 -2.47
N SER A 100 26.85 11.54 -3.47
CA SER A 100 26.19 10.23 -3.47
C SER A 100 26.74 9.32 -2.38
N ALA A 101 28.07 9.24 -2.22
CA ALA A 101 28.68 8.45 -1.16
C ALA A 101 28.37 9.03 0.22
N PHE A 102 28.34 10.36 0.36
CA PHE A 102 27.91 11.02 1.59
C PHE A 102 26.47 10.64 1.97
N PHE A 103 25.52 10.73 1.04
CA PHE A 103 24.15 10.31 1.32
C PHE A 103 24.03 8.83 1.62
N ALA A 104 24.74 7.95 0.90
CA ALA A 104 24.75 6.52 1.21
C ALA A 104 25.23 6.25 2.65
N LEU A 105 26.28 6.96 3.11
CA LEU A 105 26.77 6.85 4.49
C LEU A 105 25.77 7.39 5.52
N VAL A 106 25.13 8.53 5.24
CA VAL A 106 24.08 9.09 6.10
C VAL A 106 22.91 8.11 6.25
N ILE A 107 22.46 7.52 5.15
CA ILE A 107 21.39 6.52 5.14
C ILE A 107 21.81 5.30 5.96
N PHE A 108 23.00 4.76 5.73
CA PHE A 108 23.53 3.61 6.45
C PHE A 108 23.57 3.86 7.97
N LEU A 109 24.12 5.00 8.40
CA LEU A 109 24.18 5.35 9.83
C LEU A 109 22.79 5.57 10.44
N THR A 110 21.85 6.11 9.66
CA THR A 110 20.45 6.27 10.10
C THR A 110 19.78 4.92 10.34
N LEU A 111 19.94 3.97 9.41
CA LEU A 111 19.43 2.61 9.58
C LEU A 111 20.07 1.89 10.77
N LEU A 112 21.38 2.06 10.98
CA LEU A 112 22.06 1.51 12.15
C LEU A 112 21.54 2.10 13.46
N ASN A 113 21.24 3.40 13.50
CA ASN A 113 20.65 4.04 14.67
C ASN A 113 19.32 3.38 15.05
N GLU A 114 18.41 3.27 14.09
CA GLU A 114 17.11 2.65 14.30
C GLU A 114 17.24 1.16 14.69
N PHE A 115 18.15 0.44 14.04
CA PHE A 115 18.40 -0.98 14.36
C PHE A 115 18.91 -1.17 15.79
N PHE A 116 19.95 -0.44 16.21
CA PHE A 116 20.49 -0.57 17.56
C PHE A 116 19.55 0.00 18.63
N MET A 117 18.80 1.08 18.34
CA MET A 117 17.76 1.56 19.24
C MET A 117 16.69 0.48 19.44
N GLY A 118 16.14 -0.06 18.35
CA GLY A 118 15.17 -1.15 18.38
C GLY A 118 15.70 -2.37 19.12
N TRP A 119 16.94 -2.79 18.87
CA TRP A 119 17.55 -3.92 19.56
C TRP A 119 17.70 -3.64 21.06
N SER A 120 18.27 -2.50 21.44
CA SER A 120 18.47 -2.12 22.83
C SER A 120 17.14 -2.11 23.61
N PHE A 121 16.06 -1.60 23.01
CA PHE A 121 14.75 -1.57 23.65
C PHE A 121 14.12 -2.95 23.75
N ASN A 122 14.30 -3.82 22.74
CA ASN A 122 13.86 -5.21 22.84
C ASN A 122 14.56 -5.95 23.98
N LEU A 123 15.86 -5.72 24.19
CA LEU A 123 16.63 -6.35 25.28
C LEU A 123 16.15 -5.94 26.68
N VAL A 124 15.51 -4.79 26.82
CA VAL A 124 14.91 -4.37 28.09
C VAL A 124 13.75 -5.28 28.50
N PHE A 125 12.99 -5.80 27.52
CA PHE A 125 11.82 -6.66 27.78
C PHE A 125 12.14 -8.15 27.68
N SER A 126 13.13 -8.51 26.86
CA SER A 126 13.57 -9.90 26.65
C SER A 126 15.08 -10.01 26.85
N PRO A 127 15.56 -10.10 28.09
CA PRO A 127 16.99 -10.18 28.38
C PRO A 127 17.59 -11.52 27.92
N HIS A 128 18.83 -11.49 27.43
CA HIS A 128 19.62 -12.63 26.96
C HIS A 128 18.96 -13.51 25.86
N PRO A 129 18.44 -12.93 24.77
CA PRO A 129 17.89 -13.73 23.68
C PRO A 129 19.02 -14.44 22.93
N ARG A 130 18.77 -15.65 22.42
CA ARG A 130 19.71 -16.30 21.51
C ARG A 130 19.79 -15.48 20.22
N ILE A 131 21.00 -15.00 19.88
CA ILE A 131 21.22 -14.26 18.64
C ILE A 131 21.11 -15.21 17.45
N THR A 132 20.01 -15.15 16.74
CA THR A 132 19.77 -15.86 15.48
C THR A 132 19.31 -14.87 14.39
N PRO A 133 19.41 -15.21 13.09
CA PRO A 133 18.88 -14.37 12.02
C PRO A 133 17.39 -14.03 12.20
N GLU A 134 16.61 -14.95 12.76
CA GLU A 134 15.19 -14.76 13.06
C GLU A 134 14.99 -13.73 14.17
N TYR A 135 15.82 -13.79 15.23
CA TYR A 135 15.80 -12.78 16.28
C TYR A 135 16.17 -11.39 15.74
N LEU A 136 17.21 -11.27 14.91
CA LEU A 136 17.56 -9.98 14.30
C LEU A 136 16.47 -9.46 13.36
N SER A 137 15.82 -10.35 12.61
CA SER A 137 14.65 -10.01 11.80
C SER A 137 13.49 -9.53 12.68
N SER A 138 13.29 -10.15 13.85
CA SER A 138 12.25 -9.77 14.80
C SER A 138 12.46 -8.35 15.37
N VAL A 139 13.72 -7.94 15.56
CA VAL A 139 14.07 -6.57 15.99
C VAL A 139 13.60 -5.56 14.94
N VAL A 140 13.88 -5.79 13.67
CA VAL A 140 13.48 -4.92 12.56
C VAL A 140 11.95 -4.89 12.40
N SER A 141 11.27 -6.02 12.61
CA SER A 141 9.82 -6.08 12.51
C SER A 141 9.07 -5.57 13.76
N SER A 142 9.79 -5.22 14.83
CA SER A 142 9.19 -4.80 16.11
C SER A 142 8.64 -3.37 16.07
N TYR A 143 7.66 -3.05 16.92
CA TYR A 143 7.16 -1.67 17.05
C TYR A 143 8.25 -0.66 17.43
N TRP A 144 9.31 -1.08 18.15
CA TRP A 144 10.43 -0.21 18.52
C TRP A 144 11.28 0.20 17.32
N PHE A 145 11.16 -0.49 16.20
CA PHE A 145 11.81 -0.13 14.95
C PHE A 145 10.82 0.54 13.99
N VAL A 146 9.66 -0.09 13.75
CA VAL A 146 8.68 0.36 12.74
C VAL A 146 8.11 1.74 13.06
N PHE A 147 7.65 1.98 14.30
CA PHE A 147 7.00 3.25 14.63
C PHE A 147 7.97 4.43 14.67
N PRO A 148 9.12 4.37 15.38
CA PRO A 148 10.08 5.47 15.35
C PRO A 148 10.54 5.79 13.93
N MET A 149 10.87 4.77 13.13
CA MET A 149 11.27 4.98 11.75
C MET A 149 10.18 5.61 10.89
N SER A 150 8.95 5.09 10.93
CA SER A 150 7.85 5.68 10.15
C SER A 150 7.59 7.15 10.52
N LEU A 151 7.74 7.50 11.81
CA LEU A 151 7.67 8.88 12.29
C LEU A 151 8.87 9.72 11.83
N GLU A 152 10.06 9.15 11.78
CA GLU A 152 11.25 9.82 11.24
C GLU A 152 11.08 10.14 9.76
N MET A 153 10.53 9.22 8.98
CA MET A 153 10.14 9.47 7.59
C MET A 153 9.11 10.60 7.53
N ALA A 154 8.04 10.55 8.34
CA ALA A 154 7.01 11.59 8.35
C ALA A 154 7.59 12.98 8.68
N LEU A 155 8.41 13.08 9.71
CA LEU A 155 9.04 14.34 10.14
C LEU A 155 10.07 14.84 9.14
N THR A 156 10.87 13.95 8.54
CA THR A 156 11.83 14.30 7.50
C THR A 156 11.11 14.85 6.27
N THR A 157 10.04 14.16 5.83
CA THR A 157 9.14 14.62 4.77
C THR A 157 8.57 16.00 5.11
N TYR A 158 8.06 16.18 6.33
CA TYR A 158 7.52 17.46 6.79
C TYR A 158 8.58 18.57 6.77
N PHE A 159 9.79 18.32 7.25
CA PHE A 159 10.87 19.32 7.28
C PHE A 159 11.40 19.70 5.90
N LEU A 160 11.35 18.76 4.95
CA LEU A 160 11.79 18.97 3.56
C LEU A 160 10.66 19.38 2.61
N ARG A 161 9.41 19.48 3.09
CA ARG A 161 8.21 19.73 2.26
C ARG A 161 8.28 20.93 1.30
N LYS A 162 9.08 21.94 1.63
CA LYS A 162 9.26 23.15 0.79
C LYS A 162 10.23 22.93 -0.36
N ASN A 163 11.12 21.94 -0.26
CA ASN A 163 12.16 21.64 -1.22
C ASN A 163 11.78 20.48 -2.17
N VAL A 164 10.71 19.77 -1.85
CA VAL A 164 10.27 18.57 -2.56
C VAL A 164 9.01 18.89 -3.38
N PRO A 165 8.92 18.48 -4.66
CA PRO A 165 7.72 18.68 -5.47
C PRO A 165 6.48 18.09 -4.80
N LYS A 166 5.34 18.78 -4.85
CA LYS A 166 4.07 18.35 -4.22
C LYS A 166 3.65 16.92 -4.62
N SER A 167 3.96 16.51 -5.85
CA SER A 167 3.70 15.16 -6.35
C SER A 167 4.52 14.09 -5.65
N VAL A 168 5.80 14.39 -5.39
CA VAL A 168 6.69 13.51 -4.65
C VAL A 168 6.28 13.51 -3.18
N LEU A 169 5.94 14.67 -2.62
CA LEU A 169 5.52 14.82 -1.24
C LEU A 169 4.37 13.86 -0.89
N PHE A 170 3.38 13.74 -1.77
CA PHE A 170 2.29 12.78 -1.59
C PHE A 170 2.79 11.33 -1.56
N VAL A 171 3.66 10.93 -2.49
CA VAL A 171 4.21 9.56 -2.56
C VAL A 171 4.98 9.21 -1.29
N VAL A 172 5.90 10.08 -0.86
CA VAL A 172 6.75 9.80 0.31
C VAL A 172 5.97 9.88 1.62
N ALA A 173 4.95 10.74 1.71
CA ALA A 173 4.04 10.78 2.86
C ALA A 173 3.18 9.51 2.94
N MET A 174 2.65 9.03 1.81
CA MET A 174 1.92 7.77 1.76
C MET A 174 2.83 6.60 2.17
N GLN A 175 4.06 6.54 1.67
CA GLN A 175 5.04 5.52 2.04
C GLN A 175 5.29 5.49 3.56
N SER A 176 5.52 6.64 4.19
CA SER A 176 5.64 6.75 5.65
C SER A 176 4.39 6.24 6.38
N ALA A 177 3.20 6.58 5.90
CA ALA A 177 1.94 6.10 6.48
C ALA A 177 1.77 4.58 6.32
N ILE A 178 2.13 4.01 5.16
CA ILE A 178 2.07 2.57 4.91
C ILE A 178 3.02 1.83 5.85
N MET A 179 4.25 2.33 6.03
CA MET A 179 5.19 1.78 6.99
C MET A 179 4.65 1.82 8.43
N PHE A 180 4.02 2.94 8.83
CA PHE A 180 3.38 3.04 10.15
C PHE A 180 2.31 1.96 10.35
N PHE A 181 1.51 1.65 9.32
CA PHE A 181 0.52 0.58 9.32
C PHE A 181 1.10 -0.80 8.94
N SER A 182 2.31 -1.11 9.40
CA SER A 182 2.86 -2.47 9.28
C SER A 182 2.23 -3.43 10.30
N PRO A 183 1.70 -4.60 9.87
CA PRO A 183 1.05 -5.56 10.77
C PRO A 183 1.93 -6.17 11.86
N THR A 184 3.24 -6.24 11.65
CA THR A 184 4.15 -6.83 12.64
C THR A 184 4.45 -5.91 13.82
N ALA A 185 4.13 -4.61 13.72
CA ALA A 185 4.57 -3.63 14.72
C ALA A 185 4.05 -4.02 16.11
N LEU A 186 2.75 -4.29 16.24
CA LEU A 186 2.16 -4.79 17.47
C LEU A 186 1.71 -6.23 17.29
N SER A 187 2.01 -7.09 18.27
CA SER A 187 1.50 -8.46 18.36
C SER A 187 -0.01 -8.55 18.65
N SER A 188 -0.71 -7.40 18.69
CA SER A 188 -2.15 -7.34 18.88
C SER A 188 -2.87 -7.79 17.61
N ARG A 189 -3.80 -8.72 17.74
CA ARG A 189 -4.68 -9.16 16.65
C ARG A 189 -5.45 -7.99 16.02
N ALA A 190 -6.00 -7.11 16.86
CA ALA A 190 -6.74 -5.93 16.41
C ALA A 190 -5.85 -5.00 15.60
N TRP A 191 -4.58 -4.84 16.01
CA TRP A 191 -3.60 -4.07 15.25
C TRP A 191 -3.31 -4.74 13.92
N GLY A 192 -2.91 -6.01 13.91
CA GLY A 192 -2.54 -6.72 12.67
C GLY A 192 -3.63 -6.63 11.60
N PHE A 193 -4.89 -6.79 12.00
CA PHE A 193 -6.05 -6.60 11.13
C PHE A 193 -6.19 -5.15 10.66
N LEU A 194 -6.24 -4.17 11.58
CA LEU A 194 -6.38 -2.75 11.26
C LEU A 194 -5.27 -2.24 10.34
N SER A 195 -4.03 -2.63 10.61
CA SER A 195 -2.86 -2.19 9.86
C SER A 195 -2.79 -2.85 8.48
N ALA A 196 -3.14 -4.14 8.36
CA ALA A 196 -3.27 -4.79 7.06
C ALA A 196 -4.35 -4.11 6.23
N PHE A 197 -5.49 -3.81 6.85
CA PHE A 197 -6.60 -3.08 6.24
C PHE A 197 -6.18 -1.68 5.76
N VAL A 198 -5.71 -0.81 6.68
CA VAL A 198 -5.39 0.58 6.37
C VAL A 198 -4.19 0.65 5.41
N GLY A 199 -3.16 -0.17 5.63
CA GLY A 199 -2.00 -0.27 4.74
C GLY A 199 -2.40 -0.62 3.30
N SER A 200 -3.31 -1.58 3.12
CA SER A 200 -3.86 -1.96 1.81
C SER A 200 -4.62 -0.83 1.13
N ALA A 201 -5.47 -0.14 1.90
CA ALA A 201 -6.26 0.97 1.39
C ALA A 201 -5.35 2.12 0.95
N LEU A 202 -4.37 2.49 1.78
CA LEU A 202 -3.39 3.51 1.45
C LEU A 202 -2.61 3.16 0.18
N MET A 203 -2.20 1.90 0.01
CA MET A 203 -1.49 1.49 -1.19
C MET A 203 -2.33 1.48 -2.44
N THR A 204 -3.57 0.98 -2.35
CA THR A 204 -4.53 1.03 -3.44
C THR A 204 -4.77 2.47 -3.88
N ILE A 205 -4.94 3.40 -2.93
CA ILE A 205 -5.07 4.83 -3.18
C ILE A 205 -3.82 5.38 -3.88
N LEU A 206 -2.62 5.07 -3.37
CA LEU A 206 -1.36 5.54 -3.95
C LEU A 206 -1.22 5.09 -5.40
N PHE A 207 -1.40 3.80 -5.69
CA PHE A 207 -1.17 3.28 -7.03
C PHE A 207 -2.25 3.71 -8.02
N ALA A 208 -3.51 3.70 -7.61
CA ALA A 208 -4.56 4.20 -8.48
C ALA A 208 -4.41 5.71 -8.73
N TRP A 209 -3.89 6.50 -7.77
CA TRP A 209 -3.47 7.88 -8.01
C TRP A 209 -2.32 7.99 -9.03
N VAL A 210 -1.34 7.09 -8.98
CA VAL A 210 -0.24 7.03 -9.97
C VAL A 210 -0.79 6.78 -11.38
N TYR A 211 -1.64 5.77 -11.58
CA TYR A 211 -2.26 5.52 -12.87
C TYR A 211 -3.11 6.71 -13.33
N ALA A 212 -3.94 7.25 -12.45
CA ALA A 212 -4.80 8.40 -12.73
C ALA A 212 -4.01 9.63 -13.19
N ARG A 213 -2.80 9.86 -12.66
CA ARG A 213 -1.95 10.96 -13.12
C ARG A 213 -1.39 10.70 -14.53
N GLY A 214 -0.94 9.48 -14.81
CA GLY A 214 -0.55 9.03 -16.15
C GLY A 214 0.75 9.62 -16.72
N PHE A 215 1.37 10.57 -16.03
CA PHE A 215 2.62 11.22 -16.43
C PHE A 215 3.47 11.58 -15.22
N PHE A 216 4.75 11.20 -15.30
CA PHE A 216 5.77 11.41 -14.28
C PHE A 216 7.15 11.53 -14.93
N GLU A 217 8.06 12.20 -14.25
CA GLU A 217 9.48 12.20 -14.64
C GLU A 217 10.06 10.78 -14.53
N THR A 218 11.02 10.42 -15.38
CA THR A 218 11.61 9.06 -15.43
C THR A 218 12.20 8.63 -14.07
N THR A 219 12.80 9.56 -13.33
CA THR A 219 13.32 9.30 -11.98
C THR A 219 12.21 8.89 -11.02
N ILE A 220 11.07 9.60 -11.05
CA ILE A 220 9.89 9.29 -10.23
C ILE A 220 9.24 7.97 -10.68
N GLN A 221 9.16 7.70 -11.99
CA GLN A 221 8.66 6.41 -12.50
C GLN A 221 9.50 5.23 -12.00
N THR A 222 10.83 5.39 -11.96
CA THR A 222 11.75 4.36 -11.46
C THR A 222 11.60 4.18 -9.96
N TYR A 223 11.46 5.28 -9.22
CA TYR A 223 11.17 5.26 -7.79
C TYR A 223 9.87 4.50 -7.47
N LEU A 224 8.78 4.88 -8.14
CA LEU A 224 7.46 4.26 -7.97
C LEU A 224 7.48 2.77 -8.32
N PHE A 225 8.18 2.39 -9.38
CA PHE A 225 8.33 0.98 -9.74
C PHE A 225 9.05 0.18 -8.65
N ARG A 226 10.16 0.71 -8.11
CA ARG A 226 10.88 0.08 -6.99
C ARG A 226 10.01 -0.02 -5.74
N LEU A 227 9.23 1.03 -5.44
CA LEU A 227 8.30 1.04 -4.32
C LEU A 227 7.23 -0.07 -4.46
N ILE A 228 6.68 -0.26 -5.66
CA ILE A 228 5.72 -1.33 -5.94
C ILE A 228 6.35 -2.72 -5.73
N LEU A 229 7.58 -2.92 -6.18
CA LEU A 229 8.29 -4.20 -5.99
C LEU A 229 8.59 -4.48 -4.51
N ILE A 230 9.00 -3.45 -3.76
CA ILE A 230 9.23 -3.58 -2.31
C ILE A 230 7.92 -3.92 -1.60
N TYR A 231 6.82 -3.25 -1.96
CA TYR A 231 5.51 -3.55 -1.40
C TYR A 231 5.04 -4.98 -1.71
N LEU A 232 5.26 -5.45 -2.94
CA LEU A 232 5.02 -6.85 -3.29
C LEU A 232 5.82 -7.80 -2.39
N ALA A 233 7.12 -7.54 -2.19
CA ALA A 233 7.95 -8.33 -1.28
C ALA A 233 7.47 -8.25 0.17
N MET A 234 6.96 -7.09 0.60
CA MET A 234 6.39 -6.89 1.92
C MET A 234 5.12 -7.70 2.13
N MET A 235 4.18 -7.69 1.18
CA MET A 235 2.94 -8.49 1.26
C MET A 235 3.22 -9.99 1.24
N LEU A 236 4.13 -10.42 0.36
CA LEU A 236 4.60 -11.80 0.33
C LEU A 236 5.29 -12.18 1.65
N GLY A 237 6.11 -11.29 2.20
CA GLY A 237 6.79 -11.48 3.48
C GLY A 237 5.82 -11.62 4.65
N LEU A 238 4.78 -10.77 4.71
CA LEU A 238 3.72 -10.89 5.71
C LEU A 238 2.94 -12.20 5.57
N TYR A 239 2.60 -12.60 4.34
CA TYR A 239 1.93 -13.86 4.10
C TYR A 239 2.78 -15.05 4.56
N ILE A 240 4.07 -15.11 4.17
CA ILE A 240 5.01 -16.15 4.60
C ILE A 240 5.17 -16.14 6.12
N TRP A 241 5.22 -14.96 6.73
CA TRP A 241 5.28 -14.83 8.19
C TRP A 241 4.01 -15.41 8.84
N GLY A 242 2.82 -15.13 8.30
CA GLY A 242 1.57 -15.70 8.80
C GLY A 242 1.54 -17.23 8.76
N VAL A 243 2.11 -17.84 7.71
CA VAL A 243 2.15 -19.30 7.53
C VAL A 243 3.26 -19.96 8.37
N ASN A 244 4.49 -19.44 8.26
CA ASN A 244 5.71 -20.10 8.74
C ASN A 244 6.33 -19.44 9.98
N GLN A 245 5.76 -18.34 10.47
CA GLN A 245 6.29 -17.52 11.57
C GLN A 245 7.70 -16.99 11.33
N ASN A 246 8.13 -16.87 10.06
CA ASN A 246 9.43 -16.33 9.68
C ASN A 246 9.31 -14.88 9.18
N PRO A 247 9.80 -13.88 9.93
CA PRO A 247 9.67 -12.46 9.56
C PRO A 247 10.75 -11.98 8.59
N SER A 248 11.70 -12.83 8.16
CA SER A 248 12.93 -12.38 7.47
C SER A 248 12.66 -11.61 6.17
N LEU A 249 11.76 -12.11 5.30
CA LEU A 249 11.44 -11.42 4.05
C LEU A 249 10.73 -10.08 4.31
N PHE A 250 9.86 -10.04 5.30
CA PHE A 250 9.18 -8.80 5.71
C PHE A 250 10.19 -7.80 6.26
N ALA A 251 11.06 -8.20 7.20
CA ALA A 251 12.11 -7.35 7.75
C ALA A 251 13.02 -6.79 6.65
N LEU A 252 13.44 -7.62 5.69
CA LEU A 252 14.21 -7.15 4.54
C LEU A 252 13.44 -6.12 3.71
N SER A 253 12.16 -6.34 3.45
CA SER A 253 11.33 -5.40 2.69
C SER A 253 11.18 -4.05 3.39
N VAL A 254 11.07 -4.03 4.73
CA VAL A 254 11.06 -2.79 5.52
C VAL A 254 12.37 -2.03 5.37
N ILE A 255 13.53 -2.72 5.48
CA ILE A 255 14.84 -2.07 5.26
C ILE A 255 14.95 -1.52 3.84
N LEU A 256 14.50 -2.26 2.82
CA LEU A 256 14.51 -1.80 1.43
C LEU A 256 13.59 -0.59 1.23
N GLU A 257 12.43 -0.57 1.89
CA GLU A 257 11.51 0.58 1.86
C GLU A 257 12.18 1.84 2.42
N MET A 258 12.85 1.72 3.55
CA MET A 258 13.59 2.80 4.19
C MET A 258 14.74 3.30 3.31
N LEU A 259 15.52 2.37 2.74
CA LEU A 259 16.60 2.68 1.80
C LEU A 259 16.07 3.46 0.60
N LEU A 260 14.96 3.01 0.01
CA LEU A 260 14.34 3.70 -1.11
C LEU A 260 13.86 5.09 -0.70
N TYR A 261 13.16 5.21 0.44
CA TYR A 261 12.68 6.48 0.96
C TYR A 261 13.81 7.50 1.13
N PHE A 262 14.88 7.13 1.84
CA PHE A 262 15.95 8.08 2.09
C PHE A 262 16.79 8.39 0.85
N ASP A 263 17.07 7.42 -0.02
CA ASP A 263 17.71 7.67 -1.31
C ASP A 263 16.89 8.66 -2.15
N GLY A 264 15.57 8.47 -2.17
CA GLY A 264 14.63 9.36 -2.83
C GLY A 264 14.64 10.78 -2.26
N ILE A 265 14.38 10.90 -0.96
CA ILE A 265 14.22 12.20 -0.30
C ILE A 265 15.53 12.98 -0.22
N LEU A 266 16.70 12.32 -0.05
CA LEU A 266 17.97 13.02 0.10
C LEU A 266 18.62 13.37 -1.25
N SER A 267 18.47 12.52 -2.27
CA SER A 267 19.29 12.63 -3.49
C SER A 267 18.49 12.83 -4.79
N ARG A 268 17.51 11.97 -5.08
CA ARG A 268 16.98 11.81 -6.46
C ARG A 268 15.72 12.61 -6.76
N LEU A 269 14.92 12.98 -5.76
CA LEU A 269 13.59 13.53 -5.99
C LEU A 269 13.52 15.07 -5.96
N HIS A 270 14.68 15.73 -5.93
CA HIS A 270 14.82 17.19 -5.97
C HIS A 270 15.02 17.76 -7.39
N THR A 271 15.33 16.91 -8.38
CA THR A 271 15.60 17.35 -9.75
C THR A 271 14.30 17.45 -10.55
N SER A 272 14.08 18.57 -11.25
CA SER A 272 12.98 18.73 -12.20
C SER A 272 13.37 18.16 -13.57
N GLY A 273 12.95 16.94 -13.86
CA GLY A 273 12.97 16.37 -15.21
C GLY A 273 11.72 16.73 -16.02
N GLU A 274 11.75 16.44 -17.31
CA GLU A 274 10.53 16.50 -18.13
C GLU A 274 9.57 15.35 -17.76
N ALA A 275 8.31 15.69 -17.50
CA ALA A 275 7.28 14.71 -17.23
C ALA A 275 6.98 13.90 -18.50
N ARG A 276 7.18 12.59 -18.44
CA ARG A 276 6.88 11.66 -19.54
C ARG A 276 5.63 10.87 -19.24
N ARG A 277 4.89 10.52 -20.28
CA ARG A 277 3.75 9.59 -20.18
C ARG A 277 4.27 8.22 -19.74
N LEU A 278 3.47 7.52 -18.91
CA LEU A 278 3.76 6.14 -18.55
C LEU A 278 3.76 5.24 -19.80
N SER A 279 4.82 4.44 -19.98
CA SER A 279 4.92 3.50 -21.09
C SER A 279 4.03 2.27 -20.85
N ALA A 280 3.56 1.64 -21.92
CA ALA A 280 2.75 0.42 -21.80
C ALA A 280 3.49 -0.70 -21.03
N PRO A 281 4.78 -0.98 -21.26
CA PRO A 281 5.51 -1.97 -20.47
C PRO A 281 5.54 -1.61 -18.97
N TRP A 282 5.75 -0.34 -18.63
CA TRP A 282 5.75 0.09 -17.23
C TRP A 282 4.38 -0.13 -16.58
N ILE A 283 3.30 0.23 -17.29
CA ILE A 283 1.91 0.02 -16.84
C ILE A 283 1.64 -1.46 -16.59
N VAL A 284 2.00 -2.34 -17.53
CA VAL A 284 1.83 -3.79 -17.41
C VAL A 284 2.57 -4.32 -16.19
N SER A 285 3.87 -4.05 -16.09
CA SER A 285 4.70 -4.58 -15.01
C SER A 285 4.22 -4.14 -13.62
N THR A 286 3.84 -2.86 -13.49
CA THR A 286 3.31 -2.32 -12.23
C THR A 286 1.95 -2.87 -11.88
N PHE A 287 1.09 -3.08 -12.88
CA PHE A 287 -0.28 -3.58 -12.66
C PHE A 287 -0.25 -5.04 -12.23
N VAL A 288 0.60 -5.84 -12.87
CA VAL A 288 0.84 -7.25 -12.50
C VAL A 288 1.43 -7.31 -11.09
N ALA A 289 2.51 -6.56 -10.81
CA ALA A 289 3.13 -6.56 -9.49
C ALA A 289 2.14 -6.17 -8.38
N ASN A 290 1.28 -5.17 -8.62
CA ASN A 290 0.26 -4.83 -7.65
C ASN A 290 -0.82 -5.92 -7.52
N SER A 291 -1.27 -6.52 -8.62
CA SER A 291 -2.26 -7.61 -8.56
C SER A 291 -1.75 -8.80 -7.74
N VAL A 292 -0.48 -9.17 -7.92
CA VAL A 292 0.16 -10.23 -7.11
C VAL A 292 0.29 -9.81 -5.64
N SER A 293 0.59 -8.54 -5.38
CA SER A 293 0.65 -8.01 -4.02
C SER A 293 -0.71 -8.07 -3.31
N GLN A 294 -1.78 -7.72 -4.01
CA GLN A 294 -3.16 -7.81 -3.52
C GLN A 294 -3.57 -9.27 -3.26
N PHE A 295 -3.11 -10.22 -4.08
CA PHE A 295 -3.29 -11.64 -3.80
C PHE A 295 -2.64 -12.07 -2.49
N PHE A 296 -1.38 -11.73 -2.23
CA PHE A 296 -0.75 -12.10 -0.95
C PHE A 296 -1.40 -11.40 0.25
N MET A 297 -1.85 -10.15 0.06
CA MET A 297 -2.59 -9.42 1.08
C MET A 297 -3.93 -10.09 1.42
N GLY A 298 -4.72 -10.44 0.40
CA GLY A 298 -5.96 -11.20 0.60
C GLY A 298 -5.73 -12.51 1.35
N GLY A 299 -4.63 -13.21 1.04
CA GLY A 299 -4.23 -14.42 1.75
C GLY A 299 -3.91 -14.17 3.21
N LEU A 300 -3.22 -13.07 3.52
CA LEU A 300 -2.94 -12.67 4.90
C LEU A 300 -4.23 -12.34 5.67
N ILE A 301 -5.15 -11.59 5.07
CA ILE A 301 -6.45 -11.26 5.69
C ILE A 301 -7.24 -12.55 5.96
N ALA A 302 -7.27 -13.47 5.00
CA ALA A 302 -7.90 -14.78 5.19
C ALA A 302 -7.26 -15.56 6.36
N LEU A 303 -5.93 -15.68 6.39
CA LEU A 303 -5.20 -16.39 7.45
C LEU A 303 -5.41 -15.76 8.83
N THR A 304 -5.36 -14.43 8.94
CA THR A 304 -5.56 -13.72 10.21
C THR A 304 -7.01 -13.79 10.71
N GLY A 305 -7.98 -13.86 9.78
CA GLY A 305 -9.37 -14.21 10.09
C GLY A 305 -9.49 -15.61 10.70
N LEU A 306 -8.79 -16.61 10.13
CA LEU A 306 -8.80 -18.01 10.57
C LEU A 306 -8.22 -18.26 11.95
N ILE A 307 -7.07 -17.66 12.27
CA ILE A 307 -6.38 -17.83 13.57
C ILE A 307 -7.27 -17.33 14.74
N GLY A 308 -8.33 -16.60 14.44
CA GLY A 308 -9.34 -16.16 15.38
C GLY A 308 -10.44 -17.14 15.77
N ALA A 309 -10.53 -18.31 15.12
CA ALA A 309 -11.57 -19.29 15.38
C ALA A 309 -11.05 -20.38 16.35
N PRO A 310 -11.82 -20.76 17.38
CA PRO A 310 -11.48 -21.89 18.24
C PRO A 310 -11.82 -23.18 17.48
N SER A 311 -10.91 -23.72 16.65
CA SER A 311 -11.09 -25.08 16.12
C SER A 311 -9.76 -25.80 15.85
N ALA A 312 -9.80 -27.13 16.00
CA ALA A 312 -8.68 -28.07 15.89
C ALA A 312 -8.21 -28.35 14.45
N PHE A 313 -8.71 -27.61 13.47
CA PHE A 313 -8.44 -27.86 12.06
C PHE A 313 -7.36 -26.91 11.56
N LYS A 314 -6.10 -27.33 11.69
CA LYS A 314 -5.04 -26.86 10.79
C LYS A 314 -5.57 -27.12 9.37
N GLY A 315 -5.85 -26.05 8.63
CA GLY A 315 -6.38 -26.13 7.27
C GLY A 315 -5.48 -26.98 6.39
N GLU A 316 -5.80 -28.26 6.28
CA GLU A 316 -5.52 -28.99 5.05
C GLU A 316 -6.33 -28.29 3.95
N LEU A 317 -5.76 -28.12 2.76
CA LEU A 317 -6.51 -27.66 1.59
C LEU A 317 -7.69 -28.63 1.40
N VAL A 318 -8.88 -28.25 1.89
CA VAL A 318 -10.04 -29.18 2.05
C VAL A 318 -10.60 -29.65 0.71
N PHE A 319 -10.09 -29.18 -0.43
CA PHE A 319 -10.49 -29.67 -1.76
C PHE A 319 -9.29 -30.12 -2.60
N SER A 320 -9.33 -31.38 -3.04
CA SER A 320 -8.53 -31.94 -4.14
C SER A 320 -9.08 -31.56 -5.52
N ASN A 321 -10.15 -30.77 -5.58
CA ASN A 321 -10.82 -30.47 -6.84
C ASN A 321 -10.15 -29.31 -7.59
N ILE A 322 -9.07 -29.65 -8.29
CA ILE A 322 -8.29 -28.79 -9.18
C ILE A 322 -9.17 -27.91 -10.08
N ALA A 323 -10.36 -28.38 -10.47
CA ALA A 323 -11.30 -27.62 -11.30
C ALA A 323 -11.76 -26.30 -10.65
N PHE A 324 -12.00 -26.28 -9.32
CA PHE A 324 -12.44 -25.08 -8.60
C PHE A 324 -11.33 -24.03 -8.48
N TYR A 325 -10.11 -24.49 -8.19
CA TYR A 325 -8.93 -23.64 -8.17
C TYR A 325 -8.62 -23.06 -9.55
N ALA A 326 -8.76 -23.89 -10.60
CA ALA A 326 -8.62 -23.45 -11.98
C ALA A 326 -9.68 -22.40 -12.35
N LEU A 327 -10.95 -22.58 -11.98
CA LEU A 327 -12.01 -21.61 -12.26
C LEU A 327 -11.79 -20.27 -11.55
N THR A 328 -11.48 -20.30 -10.25
CA THR A 328 -11.16 -19.10 -9.46
C THR A 328 -9.99 -18.33 -10.06
N LEU A 329 -8.95 -19.07 -10.47
CA LEU A 329 -7.79 -18.50 -11.15
C LEU A 329 -8.18 -17.89 -12.50
N VAL A 330 -8.97 -18.58 -13.33
CA VAL A 330 -9.43 -18.09 -14.63
C VAL A 330 -10.24 -16.81 -14.49
N VAL A 331 -11.20 -16.76 -13.56
CA VAL A 331 -12.02 -15.56 -13.30
C VAL A 331 -11.13 -14.41 -12.84
N THR A 332 -10.25 -14.66 -11.85
CA THR A 332 -9.29 -13.65 -11.36
C THR A 332 -8.41 -13.11 -12.49
N LEU A 333 -7.85 -13.98 -13.32
CA LEU A 333 -7.04 -13.61 -14.47
C LEU A 333 -7.85 -12.82 -15.50
N PHE A 334 -9.12 -13.19 -15.75
CA PHE A 334 -9.99 -12.47 -16.66
C PHE A 334 -10.27 -11.04 -16.20
N ILE A 335 -10.62 -10.83 -14.93
CA ILE A 335 -10.87 -9.49 -14.36
C ILE A 335 -9.60 -8.65 -14.37
N THR A 336 -8.48 -9.25 -13.98
CA THR A 336 -7.16 -8.61 -14.00
C THR A 336 -6.78 -8.21 -15.42
N LEU A 337 -6.98 -9.10 -16.39
CA LEU A 337 -6.73 -8.85 -17.80
C LEU A 337 -7.65 -7.74 -18.35
N PHE A 338 -8.94 -7.75 -17.98
CA PHE A 338 -9.87 -6.69 -18.37
C PHE A 338 -9.42 -5.32 -17.84
N GLY A 339 -9.05 -5.24 -16.56
CA GLY A 339 -8.49 -4.02 -15.95
C GLY A 339 -7.21 -3.53 -16.63
N LEU A 340 -6.30 -4.46 -16.93
CA LEU A 340 -5.06 -4.19 -17.63
C LEU A 340 -5.33 -3.67 -19.04
N LEU A 341 -6.15 -4.39 -19.81
CA LEU A 341 -6.54 -4.02 -21.17
C LEU A 341 -7.23 -2.66 -21.19
N PHE A 342 -8.07 -2.35 -20.21
CA PHE A 342 -8.68 -1.03 -20.10
C PHE A 342 -7.65 0.07 -19.84
N THR A 343 -6.74 -0.16 -18.87
CA THR A 343 -5.65 0.78 -18.53
C THR A 343 -4.74 1.02 -19.75
N LEU A 344 -4.51 -0.04 -20.54
CA LEU A 344 -3.78 0.03 -21.79
C LEU A 344 -4.60 0.64 -22.93
N SER A 345 -5.92 0.46 -22.98
CA SER A 345 -6.79 0.84 -24.10
C SER A 345 -6.75 2.32 -24.38
N GLU A 346 -6.56 3.19 -23.39
CA GLU A 346 -6.40 4.63 -23.67
C GLU A 346 -5.03 4.98 -24.27
N THR A 347 -4.05 4.12 -24.06
CA THR A 347 -2.72 4.21 -24.67
C THR A 347 -2.74 3.56 -26.05
N LEU A 348 -3.40 2.41 -26.18
CA LEU A 348 -3.60 1.66 -27.42
C LEU A 348 -4.56 2.34 -28.40
N GLN A 349 -5.71 2.85 -27.97
CA GLN A 349 -6.70 3.52 -28.85
C GLN A 349 -6.08 4.74 -29.54
N LYS A 350 -5.23 5.49 -28.84
CA LYS A 350 -4.48 6.60 -29.44
C LYS A 350 -3.34 6.15 -30.34
N ALA A 351 -2.63 5.08 -29.97
CA ALA A 351 -1.50 4.56 -30.76
C ALA A 351 -1.96 3.82 -32.04
N LEU A 352 -3.08 3.10 -31.98
CA LEU A 352 -3.58 2.21 -33.03
C LEU A 352 -4.73 2.81 -33.87
N ARG A 353 -5.15 4.05 -33.58
CA ARG A 353 -6.30 4.72 -34.25
C ARG A 353 -7.54 3.82 -34.32
N LEU A 354 -7.76 3.01 -33.28
CA LEU A 354 -8.88 2.07 -33.28
C LEU A 354 -10.21 2.85 -33.34
N PRO A 355 -11.15 2.44 -34.21
CA PRO A 355 -12.45 3.09 -34.30
C PRO A 355 -13.15 3.04 -32.94
N SER A 356 -13.84 4.13 -32.58
CA SER A 356 -14.64 4.17 -31.36
C SER A 356 -15.63 3.01 -31.41
N VAL A 357 -15.53 2.07 -30.48
CA VAL A 357 -16.47 0.96 -30.37
C VAL A 357 -17.83 1.57 -30.03
N ARG A 358 -18.69 1.74 -31.04
CA ARG A 358 -20.11 2.06 -30.83
C ARG A 358 -20.72 0.80 -30.22
N ALA A 359 -21.03 0.83 -28.93
CA ALA A 359 -21.66 -0.31 -28.29
C ALA A 359 -23.04 -0.52 -28.91
N LYS A 360 -23.26 -1.72 -29.43
CA LYS A 360 -24.55 -2.15 -29.98
C LYS A 360 -25.51 -2.51 -28.83
N PRO A 361 -26.84 -2.42 -29.02
CA PRO A 361 -27.86 -2.82 -28.02
C PRO A 361 -27.65 -4.22 -27.44
N ILE A 362 -27.00 -5.11 -28.20
CA ILE A 362 -26.65 -6.47 -27.78
C ILE A 362 -25.80 -6.48 -26.50
N PHE A 363 -24.96 -5.47 -26.24
CA PHE A 363 -24.17 -5.38 -25.01
C PHE A 363 -25.02 -5.00 -23.79
N VAL A 364 -26.16 -4.32 -23.98
CA VAL A 364 -27.12 -4.06 -22.90
C VAL A 364 -27.78 -5.37 -22.50
N ALA A 365 -28.28 -6.14 -23.47
CA ALA A 365 -28.89 -7.44 -23.23
C ALA A 365 -27.88 -8.43 -22.60
N LEU A 366 -26.65 -8.48 -23.13
CA LEU A 366 -25.58 -9.30 -22.60
C LEU A 366 -25.21 -8.91 -21.16
N GLY A 367 -25.11 -7.60 -20.87
CA GLY A 367 -24.87 -7.11 -19.51
C GLY A 367 -25.94 -7.53 -18.50
N PHE A 368 -27.23 -7.40 -18.86
CA PHE A 368 -28.33 -7.83 -17.99
C PHE A 368 -28.44 -9.36 -17.87
N SER A 369 -27.99 -10.12 -18.88
CA SER A 369 -27.97 -11.59 -18.80
C SER A 369 -26.99 -12.16 -17.78
N PHE A 370 -26.04 -11.37 -17.28
CA PHE A 370 -25.12 -11.81 -16.22
C PHE A 370 -25.83 -12.05 -14.88
N LEU A 371 -26.93 -11.35 -14.59
CA LEU A 371 -27.70 -11.60 -13.36
C LEU A 371 -28.32 -13.02 -13.37
N PRO A 372 -29.13 -13.43 -14.36
CA PRO A 372 -29.65 -14.80 -14.41
C PRO A 372 -28.56 -15.84 -14.68
N LEU A 373 -27.46 -15.50 -15.36
CA LEU A 373 -26.32 -16.42 -15.50
C LEU A 373 -25.58 -16.66 -14.18
N ALA A 374 -25.57 -15.67 -13.30
CA ALA A 374 -25.03 -15.77 -11.95
C ALA A 374 -26.00 -16.56 -11.05
N ASP A 375 -27.24 -16.07 -10.89
CA ASP A 375 -28.26 -16.58 -9.95
C ASP A 375 -28.96 -17.90 -10.36
N LEU A 376 -28.98 -18.28 -11.64
CA LEU A 376 -29.84 -19.40 -12.12
C LEU A 376 -29.06 -20.54 -12.78
N THR A 377 -27.76 -20.64 -12.53
CA THR A 377 -26.90 -21.63 -13.18
C THR A 377 -26.13 -22.47 -12.16
N PRO A 378 -25.39 -23.52 -12.60
CA PRO A 378 -24.50 -24.26 -11.72
C PRO A 378 -23.45 -23.39 -11.00
N LEU A 379 -23.26 -22.12 -11.41
CA LEU A 379 -22.43 -21.14 -10.70
C LEU A 379 -23.00 -20.75 -9.34
N ASP A 380 -24.32 -20.59 -9.21
CA ASP A 380 -24.99 -20.27 -7.94
C ASP A 380 -24.82 -21.43 -6.96
N ALA A 381 -25.13 -22.65 -7.40
CA ALA A 381 -24.85 -23.85 -6.60
C ALA A 381 -23.36 -24.02 -6.25
N LEU A 382 -22.45 -23.48 -7.07
CA LEU A 382 -21.01 -23.44 -6.80
C LEU A 382 -20.62 -22.33 -5.79
N GLY A 383 -21.31 -21.19 -5.86
CA GLY A 383 -21.18 -20.04 -4.97
C GLY A 383 -21.71 -20.36 -3.59
N ASP A 384 -22.89 -20.97 -3.51
CA ASP A 384 -23.42 -21.59 -2.30
C ASP A 384 -22.40 -22.55 -1.71
N ALA A 385 -21.90 -23.50 -2.51
CA ALA A 385 -20.86 -24.44 -2.07
C ALA A 385 -19.62 -23.73 -1.51
N ASN A 386 -19.18 -22.61 -2.11
CA ASN A 386 -17.98 -21.89 -1.71
C ASN A 386 -18.25 -20.38 -1.59
N PRO A 387 -18.47 -19.86 -0.36
CA PRO A 387 -18.80 -18.45 -0.14
C PRO A 387 -17.78 -17.45 -0.73
N SER A 388 -16.52 -17.84 -0.87
CA SER A 388 -15.51 -16.98 -1.51
C SER A 388 -15.66 -16.94 -3.03
N PHE A 389 -16.10 -18.06 -3.63
CA PHE A 389 -16.52 -18.11 -5.02
C PHE A 389 -17.80 -17.29 -5.25
N HIS A 390 -18.74 -17.32 -4.29
CA HIS A 390 -19.93 -16.47 -4.31
C HIS A 390 -19.61 -14.98 -4.44
N MET A 391 -18.54 -14.53 -3.80
CA MET A 391 -18.09 -13.16 -3.93
C MET A 391 -17.57 -12.80 -5.35
N PHE A 392 -17.08 -13.78 -6.11
CA PHE A 392 -16.78 -13.58 -7.53
C PHE A 392 -18.05 -13.42 -8.35
N GLU A 393 -19.12 -14.12 -7.99
CA GLU A 393 -20.42 -13.97 -8.61
C GLU A 393 -20.93 -12.53 -8.48
N HIS A 394 -20.85 -11.94 -7.28
CA HIS A 394 -21.16 -10.53 -7.07
C HIS A 394 -20.36 -9.60 -8.00
N LEU A 395 -19.08 -9.89 -8.21
CA LEU A 395 -18.24 -9.12 -9.12
C LEU A 395 -18.68 -9.27 -10.59
N VAL A 396 -19.08 -10.47 -10.98
CA VAL A 396 -19.62 -10.78 -12.31
C VAL A 396 -20.95 -10.05 -12.55
N ILE A 397 -21.85 -10.06 -11.56
CA ILE A 397 -23.11 -9.30 -11.57
C ILE A 397 -22.84 -7.80 -11.72
N ALA A 398 -21.91 -7.26 -10.93
CA ALA A 398 -21.50 -5.85 -11.01
C ALA A 398 -20.93 -5.50 -12.41
N LEU A 399 -20.10 -6.37 -12.98
CA LEU A 399 -19.53 -6.21 -14.31
C LEU A 399 -20.61 -6.23 -15.40
N GLY A 400 -21.58 -7.15 -15.30
CA GLY A 400 -22.75 -7.20 -16.18
C GLY A 400 -23.55 -5.90 -16.17
N GLY A 401 -23.86 -5.40 -14.98
CA GLY A 401 -24.48 -4.09 -14.79
C GLY A 401 -23.65 -2.98 -15.44
N PHE A 402 -22.34 -2.94 -15.18
CA PHE A 402 -21.43 -1.95 -15.75
C PHE A 402 -21.44 -1.95 -17.29
N ILE A 403 -21.36 -3.13 -17.92
CA ILE A 403 -21.41 -3.26 -19.37
C ILE A 403 -22.74 -2.72 -19.92
N ALA A 404 -23.86 -3.06 -19.28
CA ALA A 404 -25.18 -2.58 -19.69
C ALA A 404 -25.30 -1.06 -19.58
N GLY A 405 -24.85 -0.49 -18.47
CA GLY A 405 -24.87 0.95 -18.24
C GLY A 405 -23.94 1.71 -19.20
N PHE A 406 -22.74 1.19 -19.43
CA PHE A 406 -21.79 1.75 -20.38
C PHE A 406 -22.35 1.75 -21.80
N ALA A 407 -22.95 0.64 -22.24
CA ALA A 407 -23.59 0.54 -23.54
C ALA A 407 -24.75 1.55 -23.69
N LEU A 408 -25.60 1.69 -22.67
CA LEU A 408 -26.68 2.69 -22.66
C LEU A 408 -26.15 4.12 -22.80
N SER A 409 -25.06 4.45 -22.10
CA SER A 409 -24.45 5.79 -22.18
C SER A 409 -23.97 6.13 -23.61
N SER A 410 -23.53 5.13 -24.37
CA SER A 410 -23.08 5.30 -25.75
C SER A 410 -24.23 5.52 -26.74
N LEU A 411 -25.44 5.07 -26.41
CA LEU A 411 -26.66 5.24 -27.21
C LEU A 411 -27.31 6.62 -27.01
N ARG A 412 -26.78 7.49 -26.14
CA ARG A 412 -27.37 8.82 -25.88
C ARG A 412 -27.48 9.70 -27.13
N SER A 413 -26.58 9.53 -28.11
CA SER A 413 -26.56 10.34 -29.32
C SER A 413 -27.62 9.94 -30.34
N SER A 414 -28.28 8.79 -30.18
CA SER A 414 -29.28 8.30 -31.13
C SER A 414 -30.73 8.64 -30.77
N SER A 415 -30.99 9.29 -29.62
CA SER A 415 -32.35 9.69 -29.22
C SER A 415 -32.35 10.98 -28.38
N ALA A 416 -33.18 11.94 -28.78
CA ALA A 416 -33.35 13.21 -28.08
C ALA A 416 -33.84 13.02 -26.63
N ARG A 417 -34.72 12.05 -26.39
CA ARG A 417 -35.27 11.74 -25.06
C ARG A 417 -34.20 11.15 -24.13
N LEU A 418 -33.39 10.22 -24.64
CA LEU A 418 -32.25 9.66 -23.88
C LEU A 418 -31.19 10.72 -23.60
N SER A 419 -30.93 11.62 -24.56
CA SER A 419 -30.02 12.74 -24.37
C SER A 419 -30.46 13.70 -23.25
N SER A 420 -31.75 14.05 -23.21
CA SER A 420 -32.33 14.90 -22.16
C SER A 420 -32.23 14.26 -20.76
N LEU A 421 -32.63 12.99 -20.64
CA LEU A 421 -32.52 12.22 -19.40
C LEU A 421 -31.07 12.10 -18.93
N TYR A 422 -30.14 11.83 -19.86
CA TYR A 422 -28.73 11.73 -19.54
C TYR A 422 -28.16 13.08 -19.08
N SER A 423 -28.52 14.20 -19.72
CA SER A 423 -28.11 15.54 -19.31
C SER A 423 -28.62 15.91 -17.91
N TRP A 424 -29.88 15.58 -17.60
CA TRP A 424 -30.43 15.75 -16.26
C TRP A 424 -29.67 14.90 -15.23
N TYR A 425 -29.40 13.63 -15.55
CA TYR A 425 -28.65 12.72 -14.70
C TYR A 425 -27.24 13.24 -14.43
N THR A 426 -26.48 13.63 -15.45
CA THR A 426 -25.10 14.10 -15.29
C THR A 426 -25.02 15.37 -14.46
N LYS A 427 -25.95 16.31 -14.67
CA LYS A 427 -26.04 17.56 -13.91
C LYS A 427 -26.29 17.27 -12.42
N ASN A 428 -27.30 16.46 -12.12
CA ASN A 428 -27.70 16.18 -10.74
C ASN A 428 -26.71 15.27 -9.99
N THR A 429 -25.98 14.42 -10.72
CA THR A 429 -24.96 13.53 -10.14
C THR A 429 -23.57 14.19 -10.05
N ARG A 430 -23.45 15.48 -10.37
CA ARG A 430 -22.17 16.22 -10.46
C ARG A 430 -21.14 15.49 -11.32
N ASN A 431 -21.54 15.11 -12.54
CA ASN A 431 -20.76 14.31 -13.48
C ASN A 431 -20.50 12.87 -12.99
N GLY A 432 -21.49 12.23 -12.38
CA GLY A 432 -21.40 10.85 -11.90
C GLY A 432 -20.65 10.65 -10.57
N VAL A 433 -20.03 11.69 -10.01
CA VAL A 433 -19.27 11.60 -8.74
C VAL A 433 -20.17 11.19 -7.58
N VAL A 434 -21.38 11.75 -7.50
CA VAL A 434 -22.36 11.40 -6.45
C VAL A 434 -22.77 9.93 -6.54
N VAL A 435 -22.89 9.40 -7.76
CA VAL A 435 -23.25 8.00 -7.99
C VAL A 435 -22.17 7.07 -7.48
N VAL A 436 -20.90 7.36 -7.80
CA VAL A 436 -19.77 6.56 -7.28
C VAL A 436 -19.72 6.57 -5.76
N ALA A 437 -19.98 7.73 -5.13
CA ALA A 437 -20.02 7.84 -3.67
C ALA A 437 -21.15 7.03 -3.04
N ILE A 438 -22.37 7.12 -3.59
CA ILE A 438 -23.54 6.35 -3.14
C ILE A 438 -23.30 4.86 -3.35
N SER A 439 -22.78 4.45 -4.50
CA SER A 439 -22.43 3.06 -4.78
C SER A 439 -21.43 2.49 -3.78
N ALA A 440 -20.38 3.26 -3.44
CA ALA A 440 -19.43 2.84 -2.41
C ALA A 440 -20.10 2.67 -1.05
N ALA A 441 -20.94 3.64 -0.63
CA ALA A 441 -21.66 3.57 0.64
C ALA A 441 -22.64 2.40 0.71
N LEU A 442 -23.36 2.11 -0.38
CA LEU A 442 -24.27 0.96 -0.47
C LEU A 442 -23.50 -0.37 -0.41
N LEU A 443 -22.38 -0.48 -1.12
CA LEU A 443 -21.51 -1.66 -0.99
C LEU A 443 -21.01 -1.83 0.45
N SER A 444 -20.52 -0.75 1.09
CA SER A 444 -20.10 -0.83 2.50
C SER A 444 -21.24 -1.26 3.43
N PHE A 445 -22.45 -0.78 3.20
CA PHE A 445 -23.62 -1.17 3.99
C PHE A 445 -23.91 -2.66 3.85
N TRP A 446 -23.99 -3.15 2.62
CA TRP A 446 -24.29 -4.55 2.32
C TRP A 446 -23.24 -5.51 2.86
N PHE A 447 -21.96 -5.14 2.75
CA PHE A 447 -20.85 -5.94 3.24
C PHE A 447 -20.47 -5.61 4.69
N SER A 448 -21.28 -4.84 5.42
CA SER A 448 -21.09 -4.69 6.87
C SER A 448 -21.35 -6.01 7.57
N PRO A 449 -20.68 -6.31 8.71
CA PRO A 449 -20.77 -7.64 9.32
C PRO A 449 -22.22 -8.07 9.65
N LYS A 450 -23.01 -7.12 10.15
CA LYS A 450 -24.42 -7.36 10.51
C LYS A 450 -25.30 -7.64 9.28
N MET A 451 -25.13 -6.87 8.21
CA MET A 451 -25.92 -7.06 6.99
C MET A 451 -25.49 -8.33 6.25
N PHE A 452 -24.19 -8.61 6.21
CA PHE A 452 -23.69 -9.82 5.55
C PHE A 452 -24.20 -11.09 6.25
N MET A 453 -24.24 -11.11 7.58
CA MET A 453 -24.91 -12.18 8.34
C MET A 453 -26.40 -12.31 7.98
N LEU A 454 -27.10 -11.18 7.81
CA LEU A 454 -28.51 -11.17 7.47
C LEU A 454 -28.77 -11.69 6.05
N ILE A 455 -27.91 -11.31 5.09
CA ILE A 455 -27.91 -11.81 3.71
C ILE A 455 -27.71 -13.33 3.71
N TYR A 456 -26.71 -13.81 4.45
CA TYR A 456 -26.42 -15.25 4.55
C TYR A 456 -27.59 -16.07 5.10
N LEU A 457 -28.39 -15.49 6.00
CA LEU A 457 -29.51 -16.18 6.65
C LEU A 457 -30.86 -15.98 5.94
N ASN A 458 -30.93 -15.15 4.90
CA ASN A 458 -32.19 -14.78 4.26
C ASN A 458 -32.03 -14.56 2.76
N ASP A 459 -32.47 -15.54 1.98
CA ASP A 459 -32.39 -15.55 0.52
C ASP A 459 -33.08 -14.35 -0.14
N THR A 460 -34.15 -13.81 0.47
CA THR A 460 -34.82 -12.61 -0.07
C THR A 460 -33.94 -11.38 0.05
N ILE A 461 -33.22 -11.25 1.17
CA ILE A 461 -32.28 -10.16 1.40
C ILE A 461 -31.02 -10.36 0.55
N HIS A 462 -30.60 -11.61 0.34
CA HIS A 462 -29.54 -11.97 -0.58
C HIS A 462 -29.87 -11.60 -2.04
N GLY A 463 -31.06 -11.95 -2.54
CA GLY A 463 -31.51 -11.52 -3.87
C GLY A 463 -31.57 -9.99 -4.00
N LEU A 464 -31.97 -9.29 -2.94
CA LEU A 464 -31.95 -7.82 -2.91
C LEU A 464 -30.52 -7.25 -3.00
N LEU A 465 -29.53 -7.92 -2.40
CA LEU A 465 -28.12 -7.60 -2.57
C LEU A 465 -27.71 -7.72 -4.05
N HIS A 466 -28.00 -8.84 -4.70
CA HIS A 466 -27.66 -9.07 -6.12
C HIS A 466 -28.24 -7.98 -7.04
N ILE A 467 -29.53 -7.65 -6.85
CA ILE A 467 -30.19 -6.55 -7.58
C ILE A 467 -29.46 -5.22 -7.31
N THR A 468 -29.09 -4.94 -6.07
CA THR A 468 -28.41 -3.70 -5.73
C THR A 468 -27.01 -3.63 -6.35
N ILE A 469 -26.25 -4.72 -6.34
CA ILE A 469 -24.93 -4.81 -6.97
C ILE A 469 -25.03 -4.60 -8.48
N LEU A 470 -26.02 -5.22 -9.13
CA LEU A 470 -26.30 -5.00 -10.55
C LEU A 470 -26.62 -3.53 -10.85
N LEU A 471 -27.49 -2.91 -10.04
CA LEU A 471 -27.85 -1.50 -10.18
C LEU A 471 -26.65 -0.58 -9.96
N ILE A 472 -25.80 -0.89 -8.98
CA ILE A 472 -24.55 -0.16 -8.73
C ILE A 472 -23.63 -0.25 -9.94
N GLY A 473 -23.45 -1.45 -10.50
CA GLY A 473 -22.70 -1.68 -11.74
C GLY A 473 -23.27 -0.83 -12.87
N PHE A 474 -24.58 -0.89 -13.10
CA PHE A 474 -25.29 -0.14 -14.14
C PHE A 474 -25.15 1.38 -13.99
N LEU A 475 -25.33 1.90 -12.78
CA LEU A 475 -25.17 3.32 -12.50
C LEU A 475 -23.71 3.76 -12.66
N ALA A 476 -22.75 2.93 -12.26
CA ALA A 476 -21.33 3.18 -12.50
C ALA A 476 -21.02 3.20 -14.01
N GLY A 477 -21.55 2.24 -14.78
CA GLY A 477 -21.37 2.18 -16.23
C GLY A 477 -21.99 3.36 -16.97
N THR A 478 -23.19 3.79 -16.58
CA THR A 478 -23.85 4.97 -17.17
C THR A 478 -23.11 6.28 -16.83
N SER A 479 -22.61 6.39 -15.59
CA SER A 479 -21.74 7.49 -15.15
C SER A 479 -20.36 7.45 -15.78
N PHE A 480 -19.88 6.28 -16.21
CA PHE A 480 -18.49 6.10 -16.60
C PHE A 480 -18.03 7.08 -17.67
N CYS A 481 -18.85 7.32 -18.70
CA CYS A 481 -18.50 8.23 -19.78
C CYS A 481 -18.43 9.72 -19.38
N VAL A 482 -19.06 10.11 -18.27
CA VAL A 482 -19.08 11.51 -17.78
C VAL A 482 -18.11 11.76 -16.64
N LEU A 483 -17.64 10.70 -15.98
CA LEU A 483 -16.62 10.83 -14.95
C LEU A 483 -15.36 11.47 -15.52
N PRO A 484 -14.66 12.29 -14.72
CA PRO A 484 -13.33 12.75 -15.06
C PRO A 484 -12.44 11.58 -15.44
N LYS A 485 -11.69 11.73 -16.53
CA LYS A 485 -10.81 10.69 -17.09
C LYS A 485 -9.98 9.95 -16.03
N ARG A 486 -9.40 10.70 -15.10
CA ARG A 486 -8.59 10.21 -13.98
C ARG A 486 -9.37 9.28 -13.05
N LEU A 487 -10.62 9.64 -12.74
CA LEU A 487 -11.49 8.88 -11.86
C LEU A 487 -11.97 7.59 -12.54
N ARG A 488 -12.21 7.61 -13.86
CA ARG A 488 -12.50 6.38 -14.63
C ARG A 488 -11.37 5.36 -14.50
N LEU A 489 -10.14 5.82 -14.74
CA LEU A 489 -8.96 4.97 -14.66
C LEU A 489 -8.75 4.43 -13.24
N PHE A 490 -8.91 5.31 -12.24
CA PHE A 490 -8.86 4.90 -10.84
C PHE A 490 -9.86 3.77 -10.55
N LEU A 491 -11.13 3.94 -10.90
CA LEU A 491 -12.18 2.99 -10.56
C LEU A 491 -11.96 1.64 -11.22
N VAL A 492 -11.56 1.63 -12.48
CA VAL A 492 -11.25 0.36 -13.17
C VAL A 492 -10.07 -0.33 -12.51
N VAL A 493 -9.00 0.41 -12.20
CA VAL A 493 -7.82 -0.16 -11.57
C VAL A 493 -8.14 -0.71 -10.17
N ALA A 494 -8.82 0.07 -9.32
CA ALA A 494 -9.20 -0.34 -7.98
C ALA A 494 -10.15 -1.55 -7.98
N PHE A 495 -11.13 -1.57 -8.87
CA PHE A 495 -12.07 -2.69 -9.01
C PHE A 495 -11.36 -3.96 -9.51
N SER A 496 -10.43 -3.83 -10.45
CA SER A 496 -9.72 -4.97 -11.01
C SER A 496 -8.79 -5.65 -10.01
N TRP A 497 -8.34 -4.91 -8.99
CA TRP A 497 -7.53 -5.43 -7.90
C TRP A 497 -8.34 -6.10 -6.79
N MET A 498 -9.66 -5.91 -6.75
CA MET A 498 -10.52 -6.62 -5.81
C MET A 498 -10.50 -8.12 -6.09
N ALA A 499 -10.53 -8.54 -7.35
CA ALA A 499 -10.52 -9.95 -7.71
C ALA A 499 -9.26 -10.72 -7.21
N PRO A 500 -8.02 -10.24 -7.46
CA PRO A 500 -6.83 -10.83 -6.86
C PRO A 500 -6.86 -10.86 -5.34
N MET A 501 -7.37 -9.81 -4.68
CA MET A 501 -7.48 -9.76 -3.21
C MET A 501 -8.49 -10.78 -2.66
N MET A 502 -9.53 -11.09 -3.42
CA MET A 502 -10.59 -12.03 -3.04
C MET A 502 -10.22 -13.50 -3.32
N ALA A 503 -9.39 -13.76 -4.34
CA ALA A 503 -9.03 -15.11 -4.75
C ALA A 503 -8.48 -15.99 -3.60
N PRO A 504 -7.55 -15.51 -2.75
CA PRO A 504 -7.01 -16.26 -1.62
C PRO A 504 -8.06 -16.80 -0.65
N PHE A 505 -9.17 -16.08 -0.43
CA PHE A 505 -10.24 -16.56 0.45
C PHE A 505 -10.81 -17.89 -0.06
N SER A 506 -10.91 -18.05 -1.38
CA SER A 506 -11.39 -19.30 -2.01
C SER A 506 -10.40 -20.45 -1.85
N PHE A 507 -9.10 -20.14 -1.84
CA PHE A 507 -8.03 -21.13 -1.67
C PHE A 507 -7.81 -21.52 -0.20
N VAL A 508 -7.97 -20.56 0.72
CA VAL A 508 -7.60 -20.70 2.14
C VAL A 508 -8.79 -21.14 3.01
N LEU A 509 -10.01 -20.67 2.74
CA LEU A 509 -11.17 -20.93 3.61
C LEU A 509 -11.96 -22.19 3.23
N GLY A 510 -11.84 -22.65 1.97
CA GLY A 510 -12.58 -23.80 1.46
C GLY A 510 -14.09 -23.57 1.38
N ALA A 511 -14.80 -24.57 0.84
CA ALA A 511 -16.25 -24.67 0.88
C ALA A 511 -16.74 -25.09 2.28
N TYR A 512 -17.45 -24.20 2.99
CA TYR A 512 -18.18 -24.43 4.25
C TYR A 512 -17.42 -24.83 5.53
N SER A 513 -16.15 -24.46 5.71
CA SER A 513 -15.42 -24.89 6.92
C SER A 513 -15.74 -24.13 8.22
N TYR A 514 -16.60 -23.09 8.21
CA TYR A 514 -16.78 -22.20 9.37
C TYR A 514 -18.24 -21.81 9.66
N PRO A 515 -18.61 -21.62 10.95
CA PRO A 515 -19.78 -20.84 11.31
C PRO A 515 -19.71 -19.47 10.61
N PRO A 516 -20.84 -18.95 10.07
CA PRO A 516 -20.86 -17.77 9.21
C PRO A 516 -20.14 -16.55 9.80
N THR A 517 -20.09 -16.44 11.13
CA THR A 517 -19.50 -15.32 11.87
C THR A 517 -18.05 -14.98 11.53
N TYR A 518 -17.19 -15.96 11.20
CA TYR A 518 -15.76 -15.68 10.96
C TYR A 518 -15.45 -15.26 9.52
N PHE A 519 -16.16 -15.88 8.57
CA PHE A 519 -16.10 -15.52 7.16
C PHE A 519 -16.58 -14.08 6.97
N VAL A 520 -17.63 -13.69 7.69
CA VAL A 520 -18.22 -12.34 7.68
C VAL A 520 -17.20 -11.25 8.00
N ASP A 521 -16.44 -11.36 9.09
CA ASP A 521 -15.56 -10.28 9.54
C ASP A 521 -14.39 -10.04 8.57
N ALA A 522 -13.76 -11.11 8.10
CA ALA A 522 -12.63 -11.00 7.16
C ALA A 522 -13.09 -10.53 5.76
N MET A 523 -14.27 -10.97 5.33
CA MET A 523 -14.87 -10.55 4.07
C MET A 523 -15.31 -9.09 4.11
N SER A 524 -15.96 -8.69 5.20
CA SER A 524 -16.36 -7.31 5.48
C SER A 524 -15.16 -6.36 5.44
N ALA A 525 -14.05 -6.75 6.07
CA ALA A 525 -12.78 -6.02 6.02
C ALA A 525 -12.33 -5.76 4.58
N THR A 526 -12.37 -6.79 3.75
CA THR A 526 -11.88 -6.72 2.37
C THR A 526 -12.73 -5.76 1.53
N MET A 527 -14.05 -5.75 1.74
CA MET A 527 -14.98 -4.84 1.09
C MET A 527 -14.93 -3.41 1.63
N GLU A 528 -14.61 -3.24 2.91
CA GLU A 528 -14.32 -1.94 3.50
C GLU A 528 -13.03 -1.34 2.90
N VAL A 529 -11.98 -2.13 2.62
CA VAL A 529 -10.73 -1.65 1.97
C VAL A 529 -11.08 -1.05 0.62
N PHE A 530 -11.89 -1.76 -0.16
CA PHE A 530 -12.37 -1.28 -1.46
C PHE A 530 -13.14 0.03 -1.31
N SER A 531 -14.09 0.08 -0.38
CA SER A 531 -14.94 1.26 -0.16
C SER A 531 -14.13 2.49 0.27
N VAL A 532 -13.23 2.33 1.24
CA VAL A 532 -12.31 3.39 1.69
C VAL A 532 -11.40 3.84 0.55
N SER A 533 -10.91 2.91 -0.27
CA SER A 533 -10.08 3.23 -1.43
C SER A 533 -10.85 4.08 -2.45
N VAL A 534 -12.12 3.75 -2.73
CA VAL A 534 -13.00 4.54 -3.60
C VAL A 534 -13.25 5.94 -3.02
N VAL A 535 -13.57 6.04 -1.72
CA VAL A 535 -13.77 7.36 -1.07
C VAL A 535 -12.49 8.20 -1.09
N GLY A 536 -11.34 7.60 -0.78
CA GLY A 536 -10.03 8.25 -0.87
C GLY A 536 -9.73 8.76 -2.29
N ALA A 537 -10.14 8.02 -3.32
CA ALA A 537 -10.08 8.45 -4.71
C ALA A 537 -10.91 9.71 -4.99
N LEU A 538 -12.14 9.70 -4.50
CA LEU A 538 -13.07 10.82 -4.70
C LEU A 538 -12.52 12.08 -4.03
N LEU A 539 -11.96 11.96 -2.83
CA LEU A 539 -11.34 13.06 -2.11
C LEU A 539 -10.09 13.58 -2.81
N THR A 540 -9.19 12.68 -3.25
CA THR A 540 -7.95 13.08 -3.95
C THR A 540 -8.22 13.71 -5.32
N THR A 541 -9.25 13.25 -6.04
CA THR A 541 -9.64 13.83 -7.34
C THR A 541 -10.42 15.13 -7.20
N ALA A 542 -11.28 15.27 -6.18
CA ALA A 542 -12.02 16.51 -5.90
C ALA A 542 -11.07 17.65 -5.50
N ASN A 543 -10.06 17.35 -4.67
CA ASN A 543 -9.14 18.36 -4.15
C ASN A 543 -8.14 18.88 -5.22
N GLN A 544 -7.98 18.19 -6.35
CA GLN A 544 -7.12 18.68 -7.44
C GLN A 544 -7.72 19.88 -8.18
N ARG A 545 -9.04 20.12 -8.13
CA ARG A 545 -9.63 21.36 -8.69
C ARG A 545 -9.30 22.58 -7.84
N THR A 546 -9.26 22.43 -6.52
CA THR A 546 -8.83 23.46 -5.57
C THR A 546 -7.32 23.70 -5.64
N PHE A 547 -6.50 22.66 -5.84
CA PHE A 547 -5.05 22.83 -6.00
C PHE A 547 -4.59 23.26 -7.40
N GLY A 548 -5.39 23.00 -8.46
CA GLY A 548 -5.13 23.51 -9.81
C GLY A 548 -5.35 25.02 -9.95
N ALA A 549 -6.10 25.63 -9.03
CA ALA A 549 -6.21 27.10 -8.93
C ALA A 549 -4.99 27.75 -8.24
N LEU A 550 -4.10 26.95 -7.62
CA LEU A 550 -2.87 27.39 -6.96
C LEU A 550 -1.60 26.96 -7.72
N SER A 551 -1.72 26.66 -9.02
CA SER A 551 -0.59 26.59 -9.94
C SER A 551 -0.46 27.90 -10.72
N TRP A 552 0.02 28.92 -10.01
CA TRP A 552 0.81 30.04 -10.51
C TRP A 552 1.96 30.24 -9.52
#